data_AF-A0A954HGG5-F1
#
_entry.id   AF-A0A954HGG5-F1
#
_cell.length_a   1.000
_cell.length_b   1.000
_cell.length_c   1.000
_cell.angle_alpha   90.00
_cell.angle_beta   90.00
_cell.angle_gamma   90.00
#
_symmetry.space_group_name_H-M   'P 1'
#
loop_
_entity.id
_entity.type
_entity.pdbx_description
1 polymer ?
#
loop_
_entity_poly.entity_id
_entity_poly.type
_entity_poly.pdbx_seq_one_letter_code
_entity_poly.pdbx_strand_id
1 'polypeptide(L)'
;MIQSLLNWLSPAARKRRRGSQFAAERLEDKTLLSGNVSVFTTGGGDIRVVGNSGDNEINVEVDGSTLRVSGVAGTTINWGAGPAEFDLSSLNLRDLRFAMGLGNDVVTINADLNLGGDLILYTHGGTDTINVSGNISADKVVISGGGDADLINISGTTSVDVTVVAGDDLINPDGDDTIHVNNVNAGRDFKLIASLGINSAILDNVHTNEDLRLWGSNDDDHFVISRSSAQRNLVVVTAGGQNDVGIAGVTVGKDLKILGGSGNDIVGMYGDLVDSSSSLPVGPNNITRNLAIIMFDGDDSIEVRGEHNIGGKAYLYANAGTDDRINRTGLSDDDVAREQEF
;
A
#
# COMPACT_ATOMS: atom_id res chain seq x y z
N MET A 1 -47.77 -67.56 -6.81
CA MET A 1 -48.54 -68.46 -7.71
C MET A 1 -49.52 -67.56 -8.44
N ILE A 2 -49.41 -67.21 -9.71
CA ILE A 2 -48.92 -67.85 -10.94
C ILE A 2 -48.59 -66.65 -11.88
N GLN A 3 -47.35 -66.45 -12.30
CA GLN A 3 -46.78 -66.89 -13.59
C GLN A 3 -47.50 -66.37 -14.85
N SER A 4 -46.70 -65.77 -15.75
CA SER A 4 -46.94 -65.68 -17.19
C SER A 4 -47.97 -64.64 -17.70
N LEU A 5 -47.46 -63.51 -18.22
CA LEU A 5 -47.63 -63.15 -19.63
C LEU A 5 -46.66 -62.04 -20.04
N LEU A 6 -45.56 -62.49 -20.64
CA LEU A 6 -44.60 -61.73 -21.44
C LEU A 6 -45.21 -61.38 -22.81
N ASN A 7 -44.61 -60.35 -23.44
CA ASN A 7 -44.65 -59.97 -24.85
C ASN A 7 -45.73 -58.98 -25.28
N TRP A 8 -45.37 -57.68 -25.25
CA TRP A 8 -45.45 -56.81 -26.43
C TRP A 8 -44.64 -55.52 -26.19
N LEU A 9 -43.34 -55.60 -26.44
CA LEU A 9 -42.46 -54.43 -26.53
C LEU A 9 -41.69 -54.53 -27.85
N SER A 10 -42.14 -53.78 -28.85
CA SER A 10 -41.31 -53.39 -29.99
C SER A 10 -41.27 -51.86 -30.03
N PRO A 11 -40.34 -51.20 -29.34
CA PRO A 11 -40.09 -49.78 -29.54
C PRO A 11 -39.43 -49.61 -30.91
N ALA A 12 -40.08 -48.85 -31.78
CA ALA A 12 -39.54 -48.44 -33.07
C ALA A 12 -38.14 -47.84 -32.90
N ALA A 13 -37.18 -48.35 -33.68
CA ALA A 13 -35.80 -47.88 -33.70
C ALA A 13 -35.75 -46.39 -34.07
N ARG A 14 -35.63 -45.52 -33.05
CA ARG A 14 -35.43 -44.08 -33.24
C ARG A 14 -34.05 -43.87 -33.87
N LYS A 15 -34.06 -43.46 -35.13
CA LYS A 15 -32.90 -43.03 -35.93
C LYS A 15 -32.20 -41.87 -35.18
N ARG A 16 -31.16 -42.19 -34.42
CA ARG A 16 -30.29 -41.21 -33.75
C ARG A 16 -29.71 -40.29 -34.84
N ARG A 17 -30.17 -39.03 -34.87
CA ARG A 17 -29.50 -37.97 -35.63
C ARG A 17 -28.07 -37.87 -35.07
N ARG A 18 -27.07 -38.21 -35.89
CA ARG A 18 -25.67 -37.92 -35.61
C ARG A 18 -25.56 -36.42 -35.37
N GLY A 19 -25.36 -36.03 -34.12
CA GLY A 19 -25.02 -34.65 -33.78
C GLY A 19 -23.77 -34.29 -34.56
N SER A 20 -23.85 -33.24 -35.37
CA SER A 20 -22.69 -32.58 -35.94
C SER A 20 -21.81 -32.17 -34.76
N GLN A 21 -20.68 -32.87 -34.60
CA GLN A 21 -19.62 -32.40 -33.72
C GLN A 21 -19.08 -31.15 -34.39
N PHE A 22 -19.44 -29.98 -33.85
CA PHE A 22 -18.74 -28.74 -34.19
C PHE A 22 -17.30 -28.93 -33.74
N ALA A 23 -16.40 -29.14 -34.70
CA ALA A 23 -14.98 -29.02 -34.47
C ALA A 23 -14.72 -27.54 -34.18
N ALA A 24 -14.74 -27.17 -32.89
CA ALA A 24 -14.26 -25.88 -32.47
C ALA A 24 -12.75 -25.89 -32.75
N GLU A 25 -12.33 -25.19 -33.80
CA GLU A 25 -10.92 -24.90 -34.02
C GLU A 25 -10.43 -24.07 -32.83
N ARG A 26 -9.24 -24.41 -32.33
CA ARG A 26 -8.62 -23.69 -31.22
C ARG A 26 -8.34 -22.26 -31.70
N LEU A 27 -9.00 -21.28 -31.10
CA LEU A 27 -8.69 -19.86 -31.31
C LEU A 27 -7.19 -19.68 -31.06
N GLU A 28 -6.51 -19.08 -32.03
CA GLU A 28 -5.13 -18.65 -31.90
C GLU A 28 -4.98 -17.76 -30.65
N ASP A 29 -3.89 -17.94 -29.91
CA ASP A 29 -3.59 -17.10 -28.76
C ASP A 29 -3.38 -15.67 -29.29
N LYS A 30 -4.41 -14.84 -29.20
CA LYS A 30 -4.28 -13.42 -29.48
C LYS A 30 -3.43 -12.87 -28.35
N THR A 31 -2.18 -12.53 -28.66
CA THR A 31 -1.43 -11.55 -27.86
C THR A 31 -2.28 -10.30 -27.85
N LEU A 32 -2.98 -10.06 -26.74
CA LEU A 32 -3.63 -8.78 -26.49
C LEU A 32 -2.53 -7.72 -26.66
N LEU A 33 -2.83 -6.71 -27.47
CA LEU A 33 -1.88 -5.63 -27.68
C LEU A 33 -1.66 -4.97 -26.32
N SER A 34 -0.43 -5.03 -25.84
CA SER A 34 0.09 -4.23 -24.74
C SER A 34 -0.22 -2.74 -24.96
N GLY A 35 -0.38 -2.01 -23.87
CA GLY A 35 -0.78 -0.61 -23.86
C GLY A 35 0.18 0.34 -24.60
N ASN A 36 -0.19 1.61 -24.62
CA ASN A 36 0.64 2.68 -25.18
C ASN A 36 0.70 3.83 -24.18
N VAL A 37 1.92 4.27 -23.91
CA VAL A 37 2.21 5.38 -23.02
C VAL A 37 2.70 6.58 -23.83
N SER A 38 2.06 7.73 -23.61
CA SER A 38 2.49 9.01 -24.18
C SER A 38 3.42 9.71 -23.19
N VAL A 39 4.63 10.05 -23.63
CA VAL A 39 5.64 10.71 -22.80
C VAL A 39 6.07 12.00 -23.46
N PHE A 40 5.89 13.13 -22.77
CA PHE A 40 6.16 14.46 -23.32
C PHE A 40 6.51 15.48 -22.24
N THR A 41 7.16 16.58 -22.63
CA THR A 41 7.38 17.73 -21.74
C THR A 41 6.26 18.75 -21.90
N THR A 42 5.87 19.43 -20.81
CA THR A 42 4.91 20.56 -20.88
C THR A 42 5.58 21.94 -20.86
N GLY A 43 6.91 21.96 -21.03
CA GLY A 43 7.74 23.13 -20.78
C GLY A 43 8.07 23.30 -19.30
N GLY A 44 8.94 24.25 -18.96
CA GLY A 44 9.26 24.58 -17.56
C GLY A 44 10.07 23.53 -16.78
N GLY A 45 10.42 22.40 -17.39
CA GLY A 45 11.08 21.29 -16.71
C GLY A 45 10.16 20.12 -16.36
N ASP A 46 8.90 20.16 -16.78
CA ASP A 46 7.91 19.16 -16.38
C ASP A 46 7.79 18.05 -17.42
N ILE A 47 7.86 16.79 -16.97
CA ILE A 47 7.60 15.60 -17.77
C ILE A 47 6.26 14.99 -17.37
N ARG A 48 5.47 14.61 -18.38
CA ARG A 48 4.24 13.85 -18.22
C ARG A 48 4.33 12.51 -18.92
N VAL A 49 3.85 11.49 -18.22
CA VAL A 49 3.74 10.10 -18.66
C VAL A 49 2.26 9.74 -18.55
N VAL A 50 1.62 9.43 -19.66
CA VAL A 50 0.17 9.16 -19.70
C VAL A 50 -0.06 7.83 -20.40
N GLY A 51 -0.51 6.81 -19.65
CA GLY A 51 -0.92 5.53 -20.21
C GLY A 51 -2.29 5.62 -20.87
N ASN A 52 -2.67 4.55 -21.58
CA ASN A 52 -4.00 4.43 -22.18
C ASN A 52 -4.89 3.53 -21.30
N SER A 53 -6.01 3.04 -21.84
CA SER A 53 -6.96 2.23 -21.06
C SER A 53 -6.63 0.73 -21.04
N GLY A 54 -5.41 0.33 -21.38
CA GLY A 54 -4.99 -1.07 -21.34
C GLY A 54 -3.64 -1.18 -20.65
N ASP A 55 -3.31 -2.38 -20.21
CA ASP A 55 -2.13 -2.68 -19.39
C ASP A 55 -0.84 -2.05 -19.96
N ASN A 56 -0.23 -1.15 -19.20
CA ASN A 56 1.03 -0.51 -19.53
C ASN A 56 2.12 -0.92 -18.53
N GLU A 57 3.22 -1.47 -19.04
CA GLU A 57 4.42 -1.72 -18.23
C GLU A 57 5.54 -0.78 -18.69
N ILE A 58 6.03 0.06 -17.78
CA ILE A 58 7.10 1.02 -18.05
C ILE A 58 8.24 0.95 -17.02
N ASN A 59 9.43 1.27 -17.50
CA ASN A 59 10.62 1.47 -16.69
C ASN A 59 11.17 2.88 -16.89
N VAL A 60 11.46 3.57 -15.78
CA VAL A 60 12.07 4.90 -15.74
C VAL A 60 13.42 4.80 -15.04
N GLU A 61 14.47 5.17 -15.77
CA GLU A 61 15.85 5.06 -15.30
C GLU A 61 16.66 6.29 -15.73
N VAL A 62 17.78 6.53 -15.04
CA VAL A 62 18.77 7.54 -15.45
C VAL A 62 20.04 6.83 -15.91
N ASP A 63 20.41 7.04 -17.17
CA ASP A 63 21.69 6.60 -17.74
C ASP A 63 22.57 7.81 -18.02
N GLY A 64 23.55 8.04 -17.15
CA GLY A 64 24.39 9.24 -17.19
C GLY A 64 23.58 10.51 -16.93
N SER A 65 23.45 11.38 -17.94
CA SER A 65 22.61 12.59 -17.88
C SER A 65 21.28 12.45 -18.61
N THR A 66 20.92 11.24 -19.04
CA THR A 66 19.69 11.00 -19.78
C THR A 66 18.68 10.30 -18.88
N LEU A 67 17.53 10.94 -18.66
CA LEU A 67 16.36 10.26 -18.14
C LEU A 67 15.69 9.50 -19.29
N ARG A 68 15.46 8.20 -19.08
CA ARG A 68 14.87 7.31 -20.07
C ARG A 68 13.57 6.72 -19.55
N VAL A 69 12.51 6.80 -20.35
CA VAL A 69 11.23 6.11 -20.12
C VAL A 69 11.05 5.06 -21.22
N SER A 70 11.06 3.79 -20.83
CA SER A 70 10.98 2.65 -21.74
C SER A 70 9.70 1.86 -21.51
N GLY A 71 9.10 1.33 -22.58
CA GLY A 71 8.01 0.36 -22.49
C GLY A 71 8.54 -1.06 -22.38
N VAL A 72 7.86 -1.91 -21.61
CA VAL A 72 8.19 -3.31 -21.36
C VAL A 72 6.98 -4.19 -21.74
N ALA A 73 7.21 -5.49 -21.92
CA ALA A 73 6.18 -6.47 -22.31
C ALA A 73 5.34 -6.08 -23.54
N GLY A 74 5.97 -5.34 -24.47
CA GLY A 74 5.33 -4.85 -25.69
C GLY A 74 4.68 -3.47 -25.57
N THR A 75 4.64 -2.87 -24.38
CA THR A 75 4.14 -1.51 -24.17
C THR A 75 4.90 -0.56 -25.09
N THR A 76 4.17 0.25 -25.84
CA THR A 76 4.78 1.23 -26.76
C THR A 76 4.91 2.59 -26.10
N ILE A 77 5.96 3.33 -26.43
CA ILE A 77 6.17 4.71 -25.98
C ILE A 77 5.98 5.62 -27.18
N ASN A 78 5.03 6.55 -27.08
CA ASN A 78 4.66 7.47 -28.16
C ASN A 78 4.38 6.74 -29.50
N TRP A 79 3.70 5.59 -29.44
CA TRP A 79 3.40 4.67 -30.56
C TRP A 79 4.63 4.02 -31.22
N GLY A 80 5.80 4.16 -30.59
CA GLY A 80 7.05 3.54 -31.01
C GLY A 80 7.49 2.43 -30.08
N ALA A 81 8.40 1.59 -30.55
CA ALA A 81 9.07 0.56 -29.74
C ALA A 81 10.30 1.09 -28.98
N GLY A 82 10.76 2.31 -29.29
CA GLY A 82 11.91 2.94 -28.64
C GLY A 82 11.52 3.75 -27.41
N PRO A 83 12.46 4.02 -26.50
CA PRO A 83 12.21 4.82 -25.31
C PRO A 83 12.01 6.31 -25.64
N ALA A 84 11.41 7.05 -24.69
CA ALA A 84 11.52 8.50 -24.64
C ALA A 84 12.74 8.89 -23.80
N GLU A 85 13.58 9.76 -24.33
CA GLU A 85 14.84 10.17 -23.70
C GLU A 85 14.87 11.70 -23.51
N PHE A 86 15.31 12.12 -22.32
CA PHE A 86 15.41 13.52 -21.93
C PHE A 86 16.80 13.81 -21.35
N ASP A 87 17.51 14.76 -21.93
CA ASP A 87 18.81 15.19 -21.42
C ASP A 87 18.64 16.12 -20.20
N LEU A 88 18.87 15.57 -19.01
CA LEU A 88 18.80 16.25 -17.71
C LEU A 88 19.82 17.38 -17.55
N SER A 89 20.87 17.42 -18.37
CA SER A 89 21.81 18.56 -18.35
C SER A 89 21.20 19.83 -18.95
N SER A 90 20.23 19.66 -19.86
CA SER A 90 19.49 20.74 -20.50
C SER A 90 18.11 20.96 -19.88
N LEU A 91 17.52 19.90 -19.33
CA LEU A 91 16.24 19.91 -18.67
C LEU A 91 16.45 20.21 -17.18
N ASN A 92 16.07 21.42 -16.75
CA ASN A 92 15.89 21.69 -15.32
C ASN A 92 14.66 20.92 -14.83
N LEU A 93 14.79 19.62 -14.58
CA LEU A 93 13.68 18.73 -14.25
C LEU A 93 13.00 19.22 -12.96
N ARG A 94 11.74 19.63 -13.07
CA ARG A 94 10.94 20.13 -11.96
C ARG A 94 9.95 19.09 -11.51
N ASP A 95 9.02 18.73 -12.38
CA ASP A 95 7.98 17.76 -12.08
C ASP A 95 8.10 16.51 -12.94
N LEU A 96 7.81 15.36 -12.34
CA LEU A 96 7.59 14.10 -13.04
C LEU A 96 6.21 13.57 -12.65
N ARG A 97 5.32 13.49 -13.64
CA ARG A 97 3.90 13.15 -13.41
C ARG A 97 3.45 11.96 -14.24
N PHE A 98 2.83 10.98 -13.60
CA PHE A 98 2.25 9.79 -14.23
C PHE A 98 0.73 9.78 -14.06
N ALA A 99 0.04 9.37 -15.11
CA ALA A 99 -1.38 9.04 -15.12
C ALA A 99 -1.59 7.83 -16.03
N MET A 100 -1.59 6.60 -15.47
CA MET A 100 -1.48 5.38 -16.29
C MET A 100 -2.82 4.93 -16.89
N GLY A 101 -3.95 5.21 -16.25
CA GLY A 101 -5.25 5.19 -16.92
C GLY A 101 -6.14 4.07 -16.43
N LEU A 102 -6.35 3.02 -17.22
CA LEU A 102 -7.07 1.83 -16.76
C LEU A 102 -6.23 0.62 -17.16
N GLY A 103 -6.50 -0.52 -16.54
CA GLY A 103 -5.81 -1.77 -16.84
C GLY A 103 -4.79 -2.09 -15.75
N ASN A 104 -4.12 -3.23 -15.86
CA ASN A 104 -3.15 -3.63 -14.85
C ASN A 104 -1.80 -3.03 -15.23
N ASP A 105 -1.52 -1.84 -14.72
CA ASP A 105 -0.33 -1.06 -15.02
C ASP A 105 0.83 -1.42 -14.10
N VAL A 106 2.04 -1.38 -14.62
CA VAL A 106 3.27 -1.61 -13.87
C VAL A 106 4.23 -0.45 -14.12
N VAL A 107 4.46 0.36 -13.10
CA VAL A 107 5.36 1.51 -13.16
C VAL A 107 6.58 1.24 -12.29
N THR A 108 7.74 1.09 -12.91
CA THR A 108 9.02 1.00 -12.20
C THR A 108 9.83 2.27 -12.42
N ILE A 109 10.16 2.98 -11.33
CA ILE A 109 11.12 4.07 -11.30
C ILE A 109 12.32 3.57 -10.51
N ASN A 110 13.44 3.35 -11.20
CA ASN A 110 14.70 2.94 -10.60
C ASN A 110 15.77 3.94 -11.01
N ALA A 111 15.77 5.10 -10.35
CA ALA A 111 16.55 6.25 -10.77
C ALA A 111 16.98 7.12 -9.58
N ASP A 112 18.15 7.74 -9.69
CA ASP A 112 18.55 8.83 -8.80
C ASP A 112 18.03 10.15 -9.39
N LEU A 113 16.89 10.63 -8.89
CA LEU A 113 16.23 11.83 -9.40
C LEU A 113 16.31 12.98 -8.40
N ASN A 114 16.74 14.15 -8.87
CA ASN A 114 16.60 15.39 -8.12
C ASN A 114 15.61 16.31 -8.84
N LEU A 115 14.38 16.29 -8.37
CA LEU A 115 13.27 17.07 -8.90
C LEU A 115 13.24 18.44 -8.21
N GLY A 116 13.24 19.52 -8.99
CA GLY A 116 13.02 20.88 -8.48
C GLY A 116 11.54 21.19 -8.17
N GLY A 117 10.73 20.16 -7.94
CA GLY A 117 9.27 20.17 -7.85
C GLY A 117 8.77 18.78 -7.43
N ASP A 118 7.69 18.30 -8.04
CA ASP A 118 6.93 17.15 -7.51
C ASP A 118 7.14 15.84 -8.30
N LEU A 119 7.15 14.72 -7.59
CA LEU A 119 6.84 13.39 -8.15
C LEU A 119 5.36 13.08 -7.86
N ILE A 120 4.58 12.85 -8.91
CA ILE A 120 3.16 12.53 -8.79
C ILE A 120 2.87 11.31 -9.65
N LEU A 121 2.33 10.25 -9.08
CA LEU A 121 2.03 9.01 -9.78
C LEU A 121 0.64 8.50 -9.42
N TYR A 122 -0.23 8.38 -10.42
CA TYR A 122 -1.56 7.78 -10.30
C TYR A 122 -1.72 6.69 -11.37
N THR A 123 -2.07 5.47 -10.98
CA THR A 123 -2.41 4.40 -11.93
C THR A 123 -3.92 4.30 -12.21
N HIS A 124 -4.75 4.84 -11.32
CA HIS A 124 -6.22 5.03 -11.38
C HIS A 124 -7.05 3.76 -11.21
N GLY A 125 -6.95 2.73 -12.06
CA GLY A 125 -7.78 1.54 -11.84
C GLY A 125 -7.32 0.30 -12.58
N GLY A 126 -7.50 -0.84 -11.93
CA GLY A 126 -6.91 -2.12 -12.30
C GLY A 126 -5.94 -2.57 -11.21
N THR A 127 -5.46 -3.81 -11.28
CA THR A 127 -4.49 -4.33 -10.30
C THR A 127 -3.10 -3.83 -10.67
N ASP A 128 -2.66 -2.75 -10.04
CA ASP A 128 -1.44 -2.06 -10.42
C ASP A 128 -0.22 -2.46 -9.59
N THR A 129 0.97 -2.25 -10.15
CA THR A 129 2.23 -2.39 -9.41
C THR A 129 3.09 -1.16 -9.59
N ILE A 130 3.39 -0.48 -8.48
CA ILE A 130 4.22 0.71 -8.44
C ILE A 130 5.49 0.41 -7.67
N ASN A 131 6.64 0.51 -8.32
CA ASN A 131 7.95 0.38 -7.69
C ASN A 131 8.72 1.68 -7.84
N VAL A 132 8.96 2.37 -6.74
CA VAL A 132 9.82 3.57 -6.70
C VAL A 132 11.05 3.27 -5.87
N SER A 133 12.22 3.30 -6.51
CA SER A 133 13.52 3.04 -5.90
C SER A 133 14.61 3.93 -6.51
N GLY A 134 15.75 3.98 -5.82
CA GLY A 134 16.83 4.94 -6.07
C GLY A 134 16.73 6.14 -5.12
N ASN A 135 17.63 7.11 -5.26
CA ASN A 135 17.63 8.32 -4.43
C ASN A 135 16.74 9.40 -5.07
N ILE A 136 15.46 9.42 -4.67
CA ILE A 136 14.49 10.40 -5.17
C ILE A 136 14.46 11.60 -4.22
N SER A 137 14.81 12.79 -4.70
CA SER A 137 14.65 14.08 -4.02
C SER A 137 13.57 14.90 -4.70
N ALA A 138 12.53 15.31 -3.97
CA ALA A 138 11.43 16.13 -4.50
C ALA A 138 10.89 17.11 -3.45
N ASP A 139 10.12 18.11 -3.88
CA ASP A 139 9.33 18.93 -2.96
C ASP A 139 8.16 18.09 -2.41
N LYS A 140 7.41 17.43 -3.28
CA LYS A 140 6.32 16.55 -2.89
C LYS A 140 6.40 15.21 -3.61
N VAL A 141 6.08 14.13 -2.90
CA VAL A 141 5.85 12.81 -3.50
C VAL A 141 4.41 12.40 -3.22
N VAL A 142 3.65 12.14 -4.28
CA VAL A 142 2.30 11.56 -4.20
C VAL A 142 2.25 10.32 -5.05
N ILE A 143 1.91 9.19 -4.44
CA ILE A 143 1.77 7.91 -5.12
C ILE A 143 0.40 7.34 -4.76
N SER A 144 -0.36 6.95 -5.77
CA SER A 144 -1.64 6.27 -5.60
C SER A 144 -1.82 5.15 -6.60
N GLY A 145 -2.23 3.99 -6.09
CA GLY A 145 -2.54 2.78 -6.88
C GLY A 145 -3.90 2.85 -7.59
N GLY A 146 -4.87 3.61 -7.06
CA GLY A 146 -6.11 3.87 -7.77
C GLY A 146 -7.29 3.01 -7.32
N GLY A 147 -7.55 1.84 -7.89
CA GLY A 147 -8.70 1.03 -7.50
C GLY A 147 -8.49 -0.41 -7.95
N ASP A 148 -9.21 -1.36 -7.36
CA ASP A 148 -8.79 -2.77 -7.28
C ASP A 148 -7.53 -2.94 -6.41
N ALA A 149 -6.95 -4.15 -6.35
CA ALA A 149 -5.84 -4.48 -5.46
C ALA A 149 -4.47 -4.09 -6.03
N ASP A 150 -3.73 -3.24 -5.35
CA ASP A 150 -2.46 -2.68 -5.80
C ASP A 150 -1.26 -3.13 -4.96
N LEU A 151 -0.08 -3.14 -5.58
CA LEU A 151 1.20 -3.29 -4.91
C LEU A 151 2.04 -2.01 -5.04
N ILE A 152 2.27 -1.31 -3.93
CA ILE A 152 3.03 -0.07 -3.88
C ILE A 152 4.32 -0.28 -3.06
N ASN A 153 5.47 -0.27 -3.71
CA ASN A 153 6.78 -0.33 -3.08
C ASN A 153 7.52 1.01 -3.24
N ILE A 154 7.89 1.64 -2.14
CA ILE A 154 8.63 2.92 -2.13
C ILE A 154 9.91 2.74 -1.32
N SER A 155 11.03 3.11 -1.92
CA SER A 155 12.32 3.09 -1.25
C SER A 155 13.24 4.23 -1.65
N GLY A 156 14.12 4.66 -0.74
CA GLY A 156 15.18 5.63 -1.04
C GLY A 156 14.68 7.05 -1.33
N THR A 157 13.54 7.45 -0.78
CA THR A 157 12.91 8.75 -1.09
C THR A 157 13.20 9.79 0.00
N THR A 158 13.58 10.99 -0.41
CA THR A 158 13.63 12.19 0.42
C THR A 158 12.71 13.24 -0.19
N SER A 159 11.73 13.73 0.57
CA SER A 159 10.76 14.72 0.07
C SER A 159 10.43 15.73 1.16
N VAL A 160 9.85 16.90 0.85
CA VAL A 160 9.26 17.74 1.92
C VAL A 160 8.03 17.05 2.47
N ASP A 161 7.09 16.63 1.62
CA ASP A 161 5.95 15.81 2.03
C ASP A 161 5.87 14.51 1.23
N VAL A 162 5.44 13.44 1.88
CA VAL A 162 5.12 12.16 1.23
C VAL A 162 3.68 11.80 1.50
N THR A 163 2.93 11.48 0.44
CA THR A 163 1.57 10.96 0.52
C THR A 163 1.48 9.68 -0.30
N VAL A 164 1.05 8.61 0.35
CA VAL A 164 0.75 7.32 -0.28
C VAL A 164 -0.73 7.03 -0.09
N VAL A 165 -1.41 6.65 -1.15
CA VAL A 165 -2.84 6.35 -1.14
C VAL A 165 -3.07 4.99 -1.80
N ALA A 166 -3.39 3.99 -0.98
CA ALA A 166 -3.99 2.73 -1.40
C ALA A 166 -5.44 3.05 -1.76
N GLY A 167 -5.81 2.95 -3.02
CA GLY A 167 -7.11 3.35 -3.54
C GLY A 167 -7.40 4.87 -3.59
N ASP A 168 -7.60 5.48 -4.76
CA ASP A 168 -8.20 6.82 -4.91
C ASP A 168 -9.45 6.86 -5.80
N ASP A 169 -9.90 5.72 -6.34
CA ASP A 169 -10.99 5.69 -7.29
C ASP A 169 -12.34 5.99 -6.62
N LEU A 170 -13.06 6.95 -7.20
CA LEU A 170 -14.43 7.28 -6.81
C LEU A 170 -15.44 6.24 -7.31
N ILE A 171 -15.04 5.38 -8.27
CA ILE A 171 -15.94 4.44 -8.96
C ILE A 171 -15.83 3.04 -8.36
N ASN A 172 -14.62 2.54 -8.12
CA ASN A 172 -14.39 1.28 -7.43
C ASN A 172 -13.22 1.39 -6.41
N PRO A 173 -13.44 2.04 -5.26
CA PRO A 173 -12.42 2.16 -4.21
C PRO A 173 -12.10 0.82 -3.51
N ASP A 174 -12.77 -0.27 -3.88
CA ASP A 174 -12.66 -1.56 -3.21
C ASP A 174 -11.42 -2.29 -3.76
N GLY A 175 -10.36 -2.39 -2.94
CA GLY A 175 -9.09 -3.02 -3.31
C GLY A 175 -8.29 -3.48 -2.09
N ASP A 176 -7.81 -4.72 -2.10
CA ASP A 176 -6.94 -5.22 -1.04
C ASP A 176 -5.48 -4.84 -1.33
N ASP A 177 -5.06 -3.65 -0.89
CA ASP A 177 -3.75 -3.09 -1.27
C ASP A 177 -2.60 -3.57 -0.37
N THR A 178 -1.42 -3.72 -0.96
CA THR A 178 -0.16 -3.96 -0.24
C THR A 178 0.81 -2.81 -0.45
N ILE A 179 1.21 -2.18 0.64
CA ILE A 179 2.07 -0.99 0.64
C ILE A 179 3.32 -1.26 1.46
N HIS A 180 4.50 -1.18 0.83
CA HIS A 180 5.78 -1.25 1.52
C HIS A 180 6.54 0.04 1.34
N VAL A 181 6.90 0.69 2.45
CA VAL A 181 7.65 1.94 2.46
C VAL A 181 8.91 1.73 3.29
N ASN A 182 10.08 1.87 2.65
CA ASN A 182 11.36 1.60 3.27
C ASN A 182 12.37 2.72 3.05
N ASN A 183 13.08 3.18 4.07
CA ASN A 183 14.14 4.21 3.94
C ASN A 183 13.61 5.50 3.30
N VAL A 184 12.56 6.08 3.89
CA VAL A 184 11.93 7.33 3.42
C VAL A 184 12.12 8.45 4.44
N ASN A 185 12.55 9.62 3.98
CA ASN A 185 12.70 10.84 4.78
C ASN A 185 11.74 11.93 4.30
N ALA A 186 10.70 12.23 5.07
CA ALA A 186 9.81 13.37 4.87
C ALA A 186 10.28 14.58 5.68
N GLY A 187 10.56 15.69 5.00
CA GLY A 187 11.03 16.94 5.58
C GLY A 187 9.98 17.64 6.44
N ARG A 188 8.70 17.30 6.28
CA ARG A 188 7.56 17.76 7.08
C ARG A 188 6.63 16.62 7.45
N ASP A 189 5.72 16.19 6.57
CA ASP A 189 4.67 15.22 6.90
C ASP A 189 4.81 13.96 6.05
N PHE A 190 4.54 12.81 6.66
CA PHE A 190 4.26 11.57 5.95
C PHE A 190 2.81 11.16 6.20
N LYS A 191 2.08 10.90 5.12
CA LYS A 191 0.69 10.47 5.13
C LYS A 191 0.53 9.17 4.34
N LEU A 192 -0.08 8.17 4.96
CA LEU A 192 -0.60 6.99 4.28
C LEU A 192 -2.11 6.91 4.49
N ILE A 193 -2.83 6.67 3.40
CA ILE A 193 -4.27 6.42 3.40
C ILE A 193 -4.47 5.04 2.78
N ALA A 194 -4.99 4.11 3.56
CA ALA A 194 -5.56 2.87 3.10
C ALA A 194 -7.06 3.12 2.90
N SER A 195 -7.51 3.08 1.65
CA SER A 195 -8.93 3.23 1.29
C SER A 195 -9.68 1.93 1.57
N LEU A 196 -10.88 1.76 1.01
CA LEU A 196 -11.71 0.59 1.26
C LEU A 196 -11.01 -0.70 0.80
N GLY A 197 -11.37 -1.84 1.39
CA GLY A 197 -10.69 -3.12 1.20
C GLY A 197 -9.74 -3.48 2.34
N ILE A 198 -9.22 -4.71 2.30
CA ILE A 198 -8.31 -5.23 3.33
C ILE A 198 -6.88 -4.83 2.98
N ASN A 199 -6.35 -3.81 3.64
CA ASN A 199 -5.05 -3.27 3.29
C ASN A 199 -3.94 -3.77 4.21
N SER A 200 -2.74 -3.89 3.67
CA SER A 200 -1.52 -4.15 4.43
C SER A 200 -0.50 -3.06 4.15
N ALA A 201 -0.07 -2.32 5.18
CA ALA A 201 1.00 -1.34 5.06
C ALA A 201 2.14 -1.58 6.05
N ILE A 202 3.35 -1.70 5.50
CA ILE A 202 4.59 -1.86 6.26
C ILE A 202 5.47 -0.64 6.03
N LEU A 203 5.71 0.11 7.10
CA LEU A 203 6.61 1.26 7.15
C LEU A 203 7.85 0.89 7.94
N ASP A 204 8.98 0.80 7.26
CA ASP A 204 10.27 0.48 7.86
C ASP A 204 11.28 1.61 7.61
N ASN A 205 11.93 2.10 8.66
CA ASN A 205 12.90 3.18 8.55
C ASN A 205 12.34 4.44 7.85
N VAL A 206 11.15 4.87 8.27
CA VAL A 206 10.48 6.08 7.78
C VAL A 206 10.63 7.21 8.79
N HIS A 207 11.19 8.34 8.36
CA HIS A 207 11.47 9.49 9.22
C HIS A 207 10.73 10.74 8.77
N THR A 208 10.15 11.46 9.72
CA THR A 208 9.46 12.72 9.46
C THR A 208 9.81 13.81 10.49
N ASN A 209 10.00 15.06 10.04
CA ASN A 209 10.28 16.20 10.92
C ASN A 209 9.01 16.83 11.53
N GLU A 210 7.83 16.44 11.08
CA GLU A 210 6.58 16.78 11.73
C GLU A 210 5.81 15.50 12.07
N ASP A 211 4.71 15.23 11.38
CA ASP A 211 3.79 14.17 11.75
C ASP A 211 3.93 12.95 10.81
N LEU A 212 3.79 11.76 11.39
CA LEU A 212 3.59 10.49 10.69
C LEU A 212 2.14 10.09 10.91
N ARG A 213 1.36 9.95 9.84
CA ARG A 213 -0.07 9.69 9.94
C ARG A 213 -0.50 8.56 9.00
N LEU A 214 -1.15 7.55 9.58
CA LEU A 214 -1.73 6.42 8.87
C LEU A 214 -3.25 6.43 9.13
N TRP A 215 -4.02 6.27 8.07
CA TRP A 215 -5.48 6.18 8.11
C TRP A 215 -5.92 4.94 7.36
N GLY A 216 -6.59 4.03 8.05
CA GLY A 216 -7.34 2.91 7.52
C GLY A 216 -8.79 3.25 7.21
N SER A 217 -9.56 2.21 6.90
CA SER A 217 -10.90 2.28 6.34
C SER A 217 -11.95 1.67 7.27
N ASN A 218 -13.04 1.10 6.76
CA ASN A 218 -13.98 0.36 7.61
C ASN A 218 -13.82 -1.16 7.50
N ASP A 219 -12.80 -1.60 6.77
CA ASP A 219 -12.46 -3.00 6.50
C ASP A 219 -11.24 -3.40 7.34
N ASP A 220 -10.84 -4.67 7.26
CA ASP A 220 -9.76 -5.22 8.09
C ASP A 220 -8.39 -4.71 7.59
N ASP A 221 -7.72 -3.82 8.33
CA ASP A 221 -6.41 -3.28 7.95
C ASP A 221 -5.26 -3.82 8.82
N HIS A 222 -4.09 -3.99 8.21
CA HIS A 222 -2.85 -4.38 8.87
C HIS A 222 -1.78 -3.31 8.71
N PHE A 223 -1.35 -2.68 9.82
CA PHE A 223 -0.29 -1.68 9.83
C PHE A 223 0.90 -2.11 10.68
N VAL A 224 2.09 -2.13 10.08
CA VAL A 224 3.35 -2.36 10.80
C VAL A 224 4.25 -1.16 10.63
N ILE A 225 4.68 -0.58 11.75
CA ILE A 225 5.60 0.56 11.79
C ILE A 225 6.83 0.16 12.58
N SER A 226 7.98 0.10 11.91
CA SER A 226 9.24 -0.30 12.51
C SER A 226 10.37 0.69 12.21
N ARG A 227 11.29 0.85 13.18
CA ARG A 227 12.52 1.67 13.05
C ARG A 227 12.29 3.10 12.55
N SER A 228 11.09 3.62 12.80
CA SER A 228 10.61 4.87 12.20
C SER A 228 10.61 6.00 13.23
N SER A 229 10.54 7.25 12.78
CA SER A 229 10.48 8.39 13.71
C SER A 229 9.61 9.54 13.22
N ALA A 230 8.86 10.13 14.14
CA ALA A 230 8.17 11.41 13.94
C ALA A 230 8.63 12.43 14.99
N GLN A 231 9.17 13.58 14.57
CA GLN A 231 9.60 14.61 15.53
C GLN A 231 8.43 15.27 16.26
N ARG A 232 7.21 15.19 15.72
CA ARG A 232 6.00 15.62 16.40
C ARG A 232 5.15 14.42 16.76
N ASN A 233 4.14 14.07 15.96
CA ASN A 233 3.17 13.06 16.35
C ASN A 233 3.22 11.85 15.42
N LEU A 234 2.98 10.66 15.98
CA LEU A 234 2.56 9.50 15.22
C LEU A 234 1.09 9.25 15.51
N VAL A 235 0.26 9.25 14.46
CA VAL A 235 -1.17 8.98 14.55
C VAL A 235 -1.50 7.79 13.64
N VAL A 236 -2.12 6.77 14.21
CA VAL A 236 -2.71 5.64 13.49
C VAL A 236 -4.21 5.65 13.77
N VAL A 237 -5.02 5.60 12.72
CA VAL A 237 -6.47 5.46 12.80
C VAL A 237 -6.85 4.27 11.94
N THR A 238 -7.47 3.24 12.49
CA THR A 238 -7.91 2.07 11.70
C THR A 238 -9.39 2.11 11.34
N ALA A 239 -10.21 2.86 12.09
CA ALA A 239 -11.66 2.96 11.89
C ALA A 239 -12.41 1.61 12.02
N GLY A 240 -13.13 1.11 11.03
CA GLY A 240 -13.91 -0.15 11.18
C GLY A 240 -13.06 -1.41 10.96
N GLY A 241 -13.66 -2.60 11.05
CA GLY A 241 -12.98 -3.87 10.73
C GLY A 241 -12.21 -4.50 11.89
N GLN A 242 -11.63 -5.67 11.66
CA GLN A 242 -10.69 -6.35 12.56
C GLN A 242 -9.27 -5.93 12.18
N ASN A 243 -8.72 -4.95 12.89
CA ASN A 243 -7.45 -4.36 12.51
C ASN A 243 -6.28 -4.91 13.33
N ASP A 244 -5.08 -4.90 12.75
CA ASP A 244 -3.84 -5.23 13.46
C ASP A 244 -2.80 -4.12 13.28
N VAL A 245 -2.38 -3.51 14.39
CA VAL A 245 -1.38 -2.45 14.42
C VAL A 245 -0.16 -2.88 15.23
N GLY A 246 0.97 -3.08 14.54
CA GLY A 246 2.28 -3.37 15.14
C GLY A 246 3.21 -2.16 15.16
N ILE A 247 3.81 -1.84 16.30
CA ILE A 247 4.81 -0.77 16.46
C ILE A 247 6.06 -1.31 17.15
N ALA A 248 7.24 -1.11 16.53
CA ALA A 248 8.51 -1.54 17.11
C ALA A 248 9.67 -0.58 16.79
N GLY A 249 10.48 -0.23 17.79
CA GLY A 249 11.64 0.65 17.62
C GLY A 249 11.31 2.04 17.06
N VAL A 250 10.16 2.61 17.42
CA VAL A 250 9.70 3.91 16.94
C VAL A 250 10.05 5.03 17.91
N THR A 251 10.47 6.18 17.38
CA THR A 251 10.70 7.40 18.17
C THR A 251 9.69 8.50 17.83
N VAL A 252 8.97 9.02 18.83
CA VAL A 252 7.96 10.07 18.69
C VAL A 252 8.29 11.25 19.61
N GLY A 253 8.51 12.43 19.02
CA GLY A 253 8.93 13.64 19.73
C GLY A 253 7.83 14.31 20.55
N LYS A 254 6.56 13.97 20.30
CA LYS A 254 5.39 14.40 21.10
C LYS A 254 4.50 13.20 21.42
N ASP A 255 3.35 13.08 20.76
CA ASP A 255 2.32 12.09 21.10
C ASP A 255 2.29 10.94 20.10
N LEU A 256 2.23 9.72 20.64
CA LEU A 256 1.78 8.55 19.91
C LEU A 256 0.30 8.34 20.20
N LYS A 257 -0.51 8.32 19.15
CA LYS A 257 -1.95 8.07 19.24
C LYS A 257 -2.36 6.96 18.27
N ILE A 258 -2.96 5.91 18.82
CA ILE A 258 -3.60 4.83 18.08
C ILE A 258 -5.08 4.89 18.40
N LEU A 259 -5.89 5.03 17.36
CA LEU A 259 -7.34 5.01 17.43
C LEU A 259 -7.82 3.78 16.66
N GLY A 260 -8.25 2.77 17.40
CA GLY A 260 -9.10 1.73 16.85
C GLY A 260 -10.46 2.29 16.48
N GLY A 261 -11.35 1.45 16.00
CA GLY A 261 -12.77 1.79 15.89
C GLY A 261 -13.62 0.58 16.20
N SER A 262 -14.50 0.17 15.30
CA SER A 262 -15.41 -0.95 15.55
C SER A 262 -14.88 -2.25 14.94
N GLY A 263 -14.90 -3.32 15.71
CA GLY A 263 -14.41 -4.65 15.32
C GLY A 263 -13.39 -5.15 16.34
N ASN A 264 -12.91 -6.38 16.16
CA ASN A 264 -11.97 -6.98 17.09
C ASN A 264 -10.56 -6.58 16.69
N ASP A 265 -10.03 -5.54 17.34
CA ASP A 265 -8.77 -4.95 16.96
C ASP A 265 -7.61 -5.48 17.83
N ILE A 266 -6.42 -5.54 17.24
CA ILE A 266 -5.17 -5.90 17.89
C ILE A 266 -4.19 -4.73 17.76
N VAL A 267 -3.64 -4.31 18.90
CA VAL A 267 -2.57 -3.31 18.94
C VAL A 267 -1.38 -3.87 19.71
N GLY A 268 -0.27 -4.05 19.02
CA GLY A 268 0.99 -4.54 19.57
C GLY A 268 2.07 -3.46 19.56
N MET A 269 2.65 -3.17 20.72
CA MET A 269 3.87 -2.38 20.88
C MET A 269 4.99 -3.25 21.44
N TYR A 270 6.04 -3.44 20.64
CA TYR A 270 7.10 -4.38 20.93
C TYR A 270 8.45 -3.66 21.00
N GLY A 271 9.02 -3.57 22.21
CA GLY A 271 10.37 -3.01 22.43
C GLY A 271 11.49 -4.03 22.31
N ASP A 272 11.14 -5.33 22.28
CA ASP A 272 12.05 -6.47 22.28
C ASP A 272 11.95 -7.32 21.01
N LEU A 273 11.17 -6.89 20.03
CA LEU A 273 11.01 -7.62 18.78
C LEU A 273 12.38 -7.78 18.12
N VAL A 274 12.64 -8.99 17.63
CA VAL A 274 13.73 -9.26 16.69
C VAL A 274 13.07 -9.34 15.33
N ASP A 275 13.35 -8.37 14.47
CA ASP A 275 12.86 -8.37 13.10
C ASP A 275 13.39 -9.63 12.39
N SER A 276 12.47 -10.51 11.97
CA SER A 276 12.83 -11.78 11.33
C SER A 276 13.58 -11.59 10.01
N SER A 277 13.47 -10.42 9.38
CA SER A 277 14.13 -10.10 8.11
C SER A 277 15.55 -9.54 8.29
N SER A 278 15.80 -8.77 9.36
CA SER A 278 17.10 -8.11 9.58
C SER A 278 17.94 -8.71 10.71
N SER A 279 17.36 -9.56 11.57
CA SER A 279 17.99 -10.13 12.78
C SER A 279 18.53 -9.09 13.79
N LEU A 280 18.29 -7.80 13.54
CA LEU A 280 18.68 -6.72 14.43
C LEU A 280 17.54 -6.45 15.42
N PRO A 281 17.85 -6.21 16.70
CA PRO A 281 16.86 -5.71 17.64
C PRO A 281 16.28 -4.40 17.09
N VAL A 282 14.95 -4.29 17.05
CA VAL A 282 14.30 -3.05 16.60
C VAL A 282 14.51 -1.92 17.63
N GLY A 283 14.82 -2.28 18.88
CA GLY A 283 15.08 -1.35 19.98
C GLY A 283 13.79 -0.86 20.66
N PRO A 284 13.92 -0.13 21.78
CA PRO A 284 12.77 0.36 22.54
C PRO A 284 12.00 1.43 21.75
N ASN A 285 10.69 1.53 22.01
CA ASN A 285 9.92 2.69 21.56
C ASN A 285 10.18 3.88 22.49
N ASN A 286 10.38 5.07 21.91
CA ASN A 286 10.68 6.30 22.64
C ASN A 286 9.61 7.36 22.36
N ILE A 287 8.70 7.61 23.31
CA ILE A 287 7.60 8.57 23.18
C ILE A 287 7.83 9.69 24.19
N THR A 288 8.17 10.89 23.69
CA THR A 288 8.61 12.00 24.55
C THR A 288 7.48 12.58 25.40
N ARG A 289 6.22 12.49 24.95
CA ARG A 289 5.06 13.03 25.66
C ARG A 289 4.06 11.93 26.03
N ASN A 290 2.93 11.81 25.33
CA ASN A 290 1.89 10.86 25.73
C ASN A 290 1.79 9.69 24.77
N LEU A 291 1.46 8.53 25.32
CA LEU A 291 0.95 7.38 24.60
C LEU A 291 -0.56 7.31 24.81
N ALA A 292 -1.33 7.21 23.74
CA ALA A 292 -2.76 6.93 23.81
C ALA A 292 -3.10 5.79 22.84
N ILE A 293 -3.61 4.69 23.38
CA ILE A 293 -4.21 3.59 22.63
C ILE A 293 -5.67 3.54 23.05
N ILE A 294 -6.56 3.85 22.11
CA ILE A 294 -8.00 3.95 22.35
C ILE A 294 -8.69 3.07 21.32
N MET A 295 -9.25 1.98 21.81
CA MET A 295 -10.07 1.03 21.04
C MET A 295 -11.54 1.27 21.38
N PHE A 296 -12.44 1.03 20.43
CA PHE A 296 -13.88 1.25 20.62
C PHE A 296 -14.63 -0.08 20.68
N ASP A 297 -15.64 -0.29 19.85
CA ASP A 297 -16.57 -1.42 20.04
C ASP A 297 -15.97 -2.72 19.49
N GLY A 298 -15.81 -3.77 20.30
CA GLY A 298 -15.29 -5.06 19.85
C GLY A 298 -14.61 -5.84 20.96
N ASP A 299 -14.13 -7.05 20.69
CA ASP A 299 -13.22 -7.76 21.59
C ASP A 299 -11.77 -7.38 21.24
N ASP A 300 -11.19 -6.43 21.98
CA ASP A 300 -9.92 -5.79 21.63
C ASP A 300 -8.73 -6.35 22.43
N SER A 301 -7.55 -6.37 21.80
CA SER A 301 -6.30 -6.80 22.46
C SER A 301 -5.23 -5.73 22.35
N ILE A 302 -4.80 -5.19 23.49
CA ILE A 302 -3.66 -4.28 23.60
C ILE A 302 -2.49 -5.00 24.27
N GLU A 303 -1.38 -5.12 23.54
CA GLU A 303 -0.15 -5.73 24.00
C GLU A 303 1.02 -4.74 23.97
N VAL A 304 1.59 -4.44 25.14
CA VAL A 304 2.79 -3.59 25.29
C VAL A 304 3.87 -4.39 26.03
N ARG A 305 4.85 -4.89 25.28
CA ARG A 305 5.92 -5.77 25.78
C ARG A 305 7.31 -5.25 25.43
N GLY A 306 8.31 -5.63 26.20
CA GLY A 306 9.69 -5.12 26.06
C GLY A 306 9.87 -3.73 26.66
N GLU A 307 11.03 -3.11 26.46
CA GLU A 307 11.32 -1.78 27.03
C GLU A 307 10.67 -0.65 26.21
N HIS A 308 10.00 0.29 26.88
CA HIS A 308 9.45 1.52 26.28
C HIS A 308 9.78 2.72 27.17
N ASN A 309 10.12 3.85 26.56
CA ASN A 309 10.38 5.11 27.27
C ASN A 309 9.23 6.09 26.99
N ILE A 310 8.37 6.32 27.98
CA ILE A 310 7.25 7.27 27.88
C ILE A 310 7.53 8.47 28.79
N GLY A 311 7.79 9.64 28.20
CA GLY A 311 8.16 10.85 28.96
C GLY A 311 6.99 11.50 29.72
N GLY A 312 5.75 11.15 29.36
CA GLY A 312 4.53 11.66 29.96
C GLY A 312 3.63 10.54 30.44
N LYS A 313 2.39 10.48 29.93
CA LYS A 313 1.34 9.58 30.43
C LYS A 313 0.94 8.57 29.35
N ALA A 314 0.73 7.32 29.76
CA ALA A 314 0.11 6.29 28.96
C ALA A 314 -1.39 6.17 29.29
N TYR A 315 -2.22 6.17 28.25
CA TYR A 315 -3.66 5.93 28.31
C TYR A 315 -3.97 4.70 27.46
N LEU A 316 -4.39 3.62 28.10
CA LEU A 316 -4.77 2.38 27.44
C LEU A 316 -6.26 2.16 27.71
N TYR A 317 -7.06 2.10 26.65
CA TYR A 317 -8.50 1.99 26.73
C TYR A 317 -8.99 0.98 25.70
N ALA A 318 -9.54 -0.13 26.17
CA ALA A 318 -10.37 -1.04 25.38
C ALA A 318 -11.81 -0.86 25.87
N ASN A 319 -12.76 -0.66 24.95
CA ASN A 319 -14.15 -0.38 25.29
C ASN A 319 -14.99 -1.63 25.03
N ALA A 320 -16.16 -1.71 25.68
CA ALA A 320 -17.29 -2.56 25.30
C ALA A 320 -16.97 -3.84 24.47
N GLY A 321 -16.17 -4.74 25.03
CA GLY A 321 -16.00 -6.11 24.57
C GLY A 321 -16.42 -7.13 25.63
N THR A 322 -16.48 -8.40 25.26
CA THR A 322 -16.63 -9.51 26.22
C THR A 322 -15.29 -10.04 26.71
N ASP A 323 -14.20 -9.81 25.97
CA ASP A 323 -12.90 -10.43 26.20
C ASP A 323 -11.70 -9.47 25.97
N ASP A 324 -11.85 -8.20 26.34
CA ASP A 324 -10.77 -7.21 26.22
C ASP A 324 -9.54 -7.62 27.06
N ARG A 325 -8.34 -7.48 26.47
CA ARG A 325 -7.09 -7.83 27.16
C ARG A 325 -6.07 -6.72 27.06
N ILE A 326 -5.65 -6.20 28.21
CA ILE A 326 -4.49 -5.30 28.29
C ILE A 326 -3.32 -6.03 28.95
N ASN A 327 -2.24 -6.22 28.19
CA ASN A 327 -0.99 -6.79 28.70
C ASN A 327 0.16 -5.79 28.59
N ARG A 328 0.62 -5.25 29.73
CA ARG A 328 1.59 -4.14 29.79
C ARG A 328 2.91 -4.46 30.49
N THR A 329 3.49 -5.64 30.25
CA THR A 329 4.78 -6.04 30.88
C THR A 329 5.95 -5.08 30.58
N GLY A 330 5.80 -4.18 29.60
CA GLY A 330 6.79 -3.18 29.24
C GLY A 330 6.65 -1.77 29.84
N LEU A 331 5.61 -1.51 30.65
CA LEU A 331 5.35 -0.17 31.22
C LEU A 331 5.52 -0.17 32.74
N SER A 332 6.06 0.92 33.30
CA SER A 332 6.08 1.09 34.75
C SER A 332 4.70 1.55 35.25
N ASP A 333 4.36 1.25 36.51
CA ASP A 333 3.08 1.70 37.10
C ASP A 333 2.96 3.22 37.16
N ASP A 334 4.07 3.96 37.20
CA ASP A 334 4.08 5.42 37.20
C ASP A 334 3.74 6.01 35.82
N ASP A 335 3.97 5.26 34.74
CA ASP A 335 3.67 5.68 33.37
C ASP A 335 2.17 5.62 33.06
N VAL A 336 1.43 4.69 33.70
CA VAL A 336 0.03 4.41 33.38
C VAL A 336 -0.90 5.37 34.12
N ALA A 337 -1.51 6.29 33.37
CA ALA A 337 -2.44 7.27 33.91
C ALA A 337 -3.83 6.69 34.18
N ARG A 338 -4.26 5.82 33.27
CA ARG A 338 -5.59 5.23 33.23
C ARG A 338 -5.52 3.96 32.40
N GLU A 339 -6.02 2.90 32.99
CA GLU A 339 -6.27 1.61 32.40
C GLU A 339 -7.73 1.29 32.70
N GLN A 340 -8.48 0.90 31.68
CA GLN A 340 -9.88 0.56 31.83
C GLN A 340 -10.20 -0.62 30.92
N GLU A 341 -10.59 -1.71 31.56
CA GLU A 341 -11.24 -2.89 30.97
C GLU A 341 -12.71 -2.84 31.41
N PHE A 342 -13.65 -3.22 30.54
CA PHE A 342 -15.08 -3.22 30.85
C PHE A 342 -15.64 -4.63 31.04
#